data_AF-A0A7G1KU95-F1
#
_entry.id   AF-A0A7G1KU95-F1
#
_cell.length_a   1.000
_cell.length_b   1.000
_cell.length_c   1.000
_cell.angle_alpha   90.00
_cell.angle_beta   90.00
_cell.angle_gamma   90.00
#
_symmetry.space_group_name_H-M   'P 1'
#
loop_
_entity.id
_entity.type
_entity.pdbx_description
1 polymer ?
#
loop_
_entity_poly.entity_id
_entity_poly.type
_entity_poly.pdbx_seq_one_letter_code
_entity_poly.pdbx_strand_id
1 'polypeptide(L)'
;MEAIEFAFAESSRHLDAVDLLLPYQVQGQPSFPHSLLSLCPVLGRRIDADKPIACVEATEIFSGESAMIPAELVFNPFTDNAGQAIYGTSTNGLASGNTVEEASLHGLCELIERDVTSYQYINPSSYYVPVQPDTVGVPEDVAALVERIVAADLTVTLRYAPNEYELPYFQAHILEQQDFAPIAISTGVGLHLDVGISAVRAISEAAQSRLTFIHGGRDDIIDRYSKFEGLDGRAAELRAVAISRSRVTDQARSMSFDSVSTTTSHMTESIDDALGLLRDKLGRSGIERVYRYVLSPPDVPLAVVRVIAPGLEHFKPDFHRVGPRLAQFVSDL
;
A
#
# COMPACT_ATOMS: atom_id res chain seq x y z
N MET A 1 -11.28 0.81 11.05
CA MET A 1 -10.51 -0.44 11.02
C MET A 1 -9.11 -0.20 11.60
N GLU A 2 -8.40 0.84 11.17
CA GLU A 2 -7.05 1.17 11.69
C GLU A 2 -6.85 1.04 13.22
N ALA A 3 -7.77 1.55 14.07
CA ALA A 3 -7.60 1.49 15.51
C ALA A 3 -7.52 0.05 16.10
N ILE A 4 -8.31 -0.89 15.56
CA ILE A 4 -8.26 -2.29 16.04
C ILE A 4 -7.01 -3.00 15.54
N GLU A 5 -6.60 -2.70 14.32
CA GLU A 5 -5.38 -3.20 13.70
C GLU A 5 -4.15 -2.78 14.50
N PHE A 6 -4.02 -1.49 14.85
CA PHE A 6 -2.95 -0.99 15.70
C PHE A 6 -2.95 -1.67 17.07
N ALA A 7 -4.12 -1.80 17.70
CA ALA A 7 -4.22 -2.40 19.03
C ALA A 7 -3.68 -3.84 19.06
N PHE A 8 -3.86 -4.63 18.00
CA PHE A 8 -3.35 -6.01 17.92
C PHE A 8 -1.93 -6.12 17.35
N ALA A 9 -1.45 -5.12 16.60
CA ALA A 9 -0.10 -5.09 16.02
C ALA A 9 1.00 -4.70 17.01
N GLU A 10 0.66 -4.18 18.20
CA GLU A 10 1.63 -3.84 19.23
C GLU A 10 2.42 -5.06 19.70
N SER A 11 3.76 -4.97 19.68
CA SER A 11 4.65 -6.09 20.01
C SER A 11 4.51 -6.60 21.45
N SER A 12 4.08 -5.74 22.38
CA SER A 12 3.91 -6.07 23.80
C SER A 12 2.97 -7.25 24.04
N ARG A 13 2.07 -7.54 23.09
CA ARG A 13 1.13 -8.67 23.13
C ARG A 13 1.73 -9.99 22.68
N HIS A 14 2.88 -9.96 22.02
CA HIS A 14 3.45 -11.08 21.27
C HIS A 14 4.91 -11.35 21.62
N LEU A 15 5.47 -10.73 22.66
CA LEU A 15 6.89 -10.85 23.00
C LEU A 15 7.33 -12.29 23.27
N ASP A 16 6.43 -13.13 23.80
CA ASP A 16 6.71 -14.56 24.06
C ASP A 16 6.83 -15.39 22.76
N ALA A 17 6.46 -14.83 21.61
CA ALA A 17 6.53 -15.47 20.30
C ALA A 17 7.78 -15.08 19.48
N VAL A 18 8.71 -14.31 20.07
CA VAL A 18 9.90 -13.79 19.37
C VAL A 18 11.12 -14.64 19.67
N ASP A 19 11.72 -15.18 18.62
CA ASP A 19 13.02 -15.88 18.66
C ASP A 19 14.12 -15.03 18.02
N LEU A 20 15.37 -15.26 18.43
CA LEU A 20 16.55 -14.62 17.86
C LEU A 20 17.30 -15.59 16.94
N LEU A 21 17.31 -15.28 15.65
CA LEU A 21 17.99 -16.09 14.63
C LEU A 21 19.08 -15.28 13.94
N LEU A 22 20.22 -15.90 13.65
CA LEU A 22 21.23 -15.32 12.78
C LEU A 22 20.71 -15.25 11.33
N PRO A 23 21.15 -14.27 10.52
CA PRO A 23 20.70 -14.09 9.13
C PRO A 23 20.77 -15.37 8.28
N TYR A 24 21.83 -16.17 8.41
CA TYR A 24 21.96 -17.42 7.66
C TYR A 24 20.93 -18.47 8.09
N GLN A 25 20.47 -18.44 9.35
CA GLN A 25 19.43 -19.35 9.83
C GLN A 25 18.09 -18.97 9.23
N VAL A 26 17.79 -17.68 9.11
CA VAL A 26 16.56 -17.20 8.46
C VAL A 26 16.55 -17.56 6.97
N GLN A 27 17.64 -17.30 6.25
CA GLN A 27 17.76 -17.60 4.82
C GLN A 27 17.89 -19.09 4.51
N GLY A 28 18.37 -19.89 5.46
CA GLY A 28 18.57 -21.33 5.29
C GLY A 28 17.29 -22.16 5.43
N GLN A 29 16.16 -21.54 5.78
CA GLN A 29 14.89 -22.25 5.95
C GLN A 29 14.34 -22.72 4.59
N PRO A 30 14.00 -24.01 4.43
CA PRO A 30 13.35 -24.49 3.22
C PRO A 30 12.02 -23.78 2.92
N SER A 31 11.29 -23.41 3.97
CA SER A 31 10.02 -22.68 3.90
C SER A 31 10.19 -21.18 3.66
N PHE A 32 11.41 -20.65 3.62
CA PHE A 32 11.74 -19.27 3.23
C PHE A 32 12.85 -19.27 2.16
N PRO A 33 12.56 -19.63 0.91
CA PRO A 33 13.54 -19.75 -0.17
C PRO A 33 13.95 -18.38 -0.76
N HIS A 34 14.07 -17.35 0.07
CA HIS A 34 14.26 -15.98 -0.36
C HIS A 34 15.48 -15.31 0.28
N SER A 35 16.01 -14.31 -0.42
CA SER A 35 17.03 -13.42 0.15
C SER A 35 16.41 -12.50 1.20
N LEU A 36 17.12 -12.18 2.29
CA LEU A 36 16.68 -11.13 3.22
C LEU A 36 16.47 -9.77 2.54
N LEU A 37 17.10 -9.54 1.39
CA LEU A 37 16.92 -8.33 0.60
C LEU A 37 15.55 -8.27 -0.09
N SER A 38 14.91 -9.41 -0.41
CA SER A 38 13.57 -9.39 -1.02
C SER A 38 12.48 -8.94 -0.04
N LEU A 39 12.81 -8.84 1.25
CA LEU A 39 11.94 -8.23 2.26
C LEU A 39 12.02 -6.69 2.27
N CYS A 40 12.61 -6.08 1.25
CA CYS A 40 12.65 -4.63 1.04
C CYS A 40 13.24 -3.89 2.27
N PRO A 41 14.54 -4.03 2.57
CA PRO A 41 15.18 -3.35 3.71
C PRO A 41 15.19 -1.82 3.54
N VAL A 42 15.39 -1.09 4.64
CA VAL A 42 15.61 0.36 4.57
C VAL A 42 16.93 0.63 3.85
N LEU A 43 16.89 1.49 2.84
CA LEU A 43 18.04 1.83 2.01
C LEU A 43 19.21 2.32 2.88
N GLY A 44 20.39 1.75 2.64
CA GLY A 44 21.61 2.07 3.38
C GLY A 44 21.77 1.31 4.72
N ARG A 45 20.78 0.54 5.17
CA ARG A 45 20.97 -0.39 6.30
C ARG A 45 21.80 -1.59 5.86
N ARG A 46 22.85 -1.88 6.62
CA ARG A 46 23.67 -3.08 6.44
C ARG A 46 23.12 -4.21 7.30
N ILE A 47 22.94 -5.38 6.71
CA ILE A 47 22.64 -6.62 7.44
C ILE A 47 23.96 -7.17 7.97
N ASP A 48 24.09 -7.27 9.29
CA ASP A 48 25.27 -7.81 9.96
C ASP A 48 25.08 -9.32 10.13
N ALA A 49 25.96 -10.12 9.52
CA ALA A 49 25.84 -11.58 9.47
C ALA A 49 25.98 -12.25 10.84
N ASP A 50 26.64 -11.59 11.78
CA ASP A 50 26.94 -12.12 13.12
C ASP A 50 25.99 -11.58 14.20
N LYS A 51 25.00 -10.76 13.83
CA LYS A 51 23.99 -10.24 14.75
C LYS A 51 22.63 -10.89 14.52
N PRO A 52 21.91 -11.25 15.60
CA PRO A 52 20.61 -11.87 15.45
C PRO A 52 19.56 -10.91 14.91
N ILE A 53 18.55 -11.46 14.24
CA ILE A 53 17.30 -10.84 13.82
C ILE A 53 16.22 -11.40 14.75
N ALA A 54 15.38 -10.52 15.29
CA ALA A 54 14.16 -10.94 15.97
C ALA A 54 13.16 -11.48 14.94
N CYS A 55 12.70 -12.71 15.12
CA CYS A 55 11.82 -13.40 14.19
C CYS A 55 10.61 -13.98 14.91
N VAL A 56 9.52 -14.13 14.15
CA VAL A 56 8.30 -14.83 14.58
C VAL A 56 7.94 -15.89 13.55
N GLU A 57 7.28 -16.95 14.00
CA GLU A 57 6.75 -17.97 13.10
C GLU A 57 5.50 -17.45 12.38
N ALA A 58 5.53 -17.44 11.06
CA ALA A 58 4.42 -17.06 10.19
C ALA A 58 4.07 -18.22 9.24
N THR A 59 2.81 -18.29 8.82
CA THR A 59 2.30 -19.34 7.94
C THR A 59 2.29 -18.86 6.49
N GLU A 60 2.86 -19.64 5.57
CA GLU A 60 2.71 -19.46 4.14
C GLU A 60 1.26 -19.78 3.75
N ILE A 61 0.57 -18.81 3.14
CA ILE A 61 -0.89 -18.81 2.99
C ILE A 61 -1.37 -19.97 2.09
N PHE A 62 -0.58 -20.38 1.10
CA PHE A 62 -1.02 -21.35 0.09
C PHE A 62 -0.57 -22.78 0.39
N SER A 63 0.61 -22.98 0.97
CA SER A 63 1.15 -24.29 1.34
C SER A 63 0.83 -24.68 2.78
N GLY A 64 0.55 -23.71 3.66
CA GLY A 64 0.38 -23.93 5.09
C GLY A 64 1.69 -24.18 5.84
N GLU A 65 2.84 -24.10 5.16
CA GLU A 65 4.17 -24.29 5.78
C GLU A 65 4.48 -23.11 6.71
N SER A 66 5.21 -23.37 7.79
CA SER A 66 5.64 -22.33 8.73
C SER A 66 7.08 -21.88 8.45
N ALA A 67 7.34 -20.59 8.59
CA ALA A 67 8.65 -19.99 8.41
C ALA A 67 8.89 -18.87 9.44
N MET A 68 10.13 -18.74 9.90
CA MET A 68 10.57 -17.63 10.73
C MET A 68 10.78 -16.39 9.87
N ILE A 69 10.03 -15.33 10.14
CA ILE A 69 10.05 -14.04 9.42
C ILE A 69 10.49 -12.94 10.39
N PRO A 70 11.25 -11.92 9.94
CA PRO A 70 11.63 -10.79 10.79
C PRO A 70 10.43 -10.10 11.45
N ALA A 71 10.46 -9.99 12.78
CA ALA A 71 9.40 -9.41 13.61
C ALA A 71 9.16 -7.91 13.32
N GLU A 72 10.18 -7.19 12.83
CA GLU A 72 10.04 -5.80 12.34
C GLU A 72 8.98 -5.65 11.24
N LEU A 73 8.72 -6.71 10.47
CA LEU A 73 7.73 -6.71 9.41
C LEU A 73 6.33 -7.05 9.91
N VAL A 74 6.21 -7.53 11.16
CA VAL A 74 4.96 -8.04 11.74
C VAL A 74 4.35 -7.03 12.70
N PHE A 75 5.14 -6.55 13.66
CA PHE A 75 4.66 -5.68 14.72
C PHE A 75 4.80 -4.20 14.37
N ASN A 76 3.86 -3.39 14.86
CA ASN A 76 3.87 -1.95 14.66
C ASN A 76 3.16 -1.20 15.80
N PRO A 77 3.86 -0.38 16.60
CA PRO A 77 5.32 -0.23 16.62
C PRO A 77 6.02 -1.47 17.20
N PHE A 78 7.32 -1.62 16.93
CA PHE A 78 8.18 -2.65 17.51
C PHE A 78 9.38 -1.97 18.19
N THR A 79 9.13 -1.40 19.36
CA THR A 79 10.12 -0.59 20.09
C THR A 79 11.18 -1.43 20.78
N ASP A 80 10.83 -2.65 21.20
CA ASP A 80 11.70 -3.53 21.99
C ASP A 80 12.41 -4.58 21.12
N ASN A 81 12.94 -4.16 19.96
CA ASN A 81 13.65 -5.05 19.06
C ASN A 81 14.99 -5.51 19.69
N ALA A 82 15.04 -6.75 20.15
CA ALA A 82 16.24 -7.38 20.71
C ALA A 82 17.27 -7.83 19.64
N GLY A 83 16.90 -7.78 18.36
CA GLY A 83 17.78 -8.06 17.22
C GLY A 83 18.32 -6.79 16.55
N GLN A 84 18.88 -6.95 15.36
CA GLN A 84 19.25 -5.83 14.49
C GLN A 84 18.01 -5.19 13.86
N ALA A 85 18.06 -3.87 13.62
CA ALA A 85 17.01 -3.11 12.95
C ALA A 85 17.34 -2.90 11.46
N ILE A 86 16.68 -3.66 10.59
CA ILE A 86 16.95 -3.72 9.14
C ILE A 86 15.83 -3.05 8.34
N TYR A 87 14.59 -3.30 8.72
CA TYR A 87 13.41 -3.01 7.89
C TYR A 87 12.62 -1.80 8.38
N GLY A 88 12.73 -1.45 9.67
CA GLY A 88 11.83 -0.52 10.32
C GLY A 88 10.40 -1.08 10.39
N THR A 89 9.52 -0.35 11.07
CA THR A 89 8.12 -0.75 11.22
C THR A 89 7.22 0.03 10.28
N SER A 90 6.16 -0.60 9.80
CA SER A 90 5.13 0.07 9.02
C SER A 90 3.80 -0.65 9.15
N THR A 91 2.72 -0.03 8.70
CA THR A 91 1.40 -0.67 8.60
C THR A 91 1.21 -1.48 7.32
N ASN A 92 2.20 -1.52 6.42
CA ASN A 92 2.06 -2.22 5.14
C ASN A 92 1.66 -3.69 5.34
N GLY A 93 0.57 -4.12 4.72
CA GLY A 93 0.03 -5.47 4.81
C GLY A 93 -0.64 -5.80 6.16
N LEU A 94 -0.83 -4.81 7.05
CA LEU A 94 -1.68 -4.96 8.24
C LEU A 94 -3.13 -4.83 7.81
N ALA A 95 -3.95 -5.82 8.10
CA ALA A 95 -5.35 -5.79 7.70
C ALA A 95 -6.24 -6.52 8.69
N SER A 96 -7.50 -6.08 8.73
CA SER A 96 -8.57 -6.73 9.45
C SER A 96 -9.70 -7.18 8.51
N GLY A 97 -10.46 -8.19 8.95
CA GLY A 97 -11.55 -8.78 8.18
C GLY A 97 -12.43 -9.67 9.05
N ASN A 98 -13.59 -10.10 8.52
CA ASN A 98 -14.50 -10.98 9.23
C ASN A 98 -13.92 -12.39 9.38
N THR A 99 -13.05 -12.79 8.46
CA THR A 99 -12.25 -14.02 8.55
C THR A 99 -10.77 -13.73 8.33
N VAL A 100 -9.92 -14.70 8.70
CA VAL A 100 -8.48 -14.62 8.48
C VAL A 100 -8.18 -14.52 6.98
N GLU A 101 -8.92 -15.25 6.13
CA GLU A 101 -8.79 -15.26 4.68
C GLU A 101 -9.17 -13.91 4.08
N GLU A 102 -10.26 -13.30 4.54
CA GLU A 102 -10.68 -11.96 4.10
C GLU A 102 -9.62 -10.91 4.46
N ALA A 103 -9.13 -10.93 5.71
CA ALA A 103 -8.08 -10.04 6.16
C ALA A 103 -6.78 -10.27 5.35
N SER A 104 -6.48 -11.52 5.01
CA SER A 104 -5.32 -11.88 4.17
C SER A 104 -5.45 -11.34 2.76
N LEU A 105 -6.62 -11.47 2.14
CA LEU A 105 -6.91 -10.92 0.81
C LEU A 105 -6.74 -9.40 0.80
N HIS A 106 -7.28 -8.72 1.81
CA HIS A 106 -7.11 -7.27 1.94
C HIS A 106 -5.63 -6.90 2.09
N GLY A 107 -4.91 -7.53 3.02
CA GLY A 107 -3.49 -7.25 3.26
C GLY A 107 -2.64 -7.51 2.02
N LEU A 108 -2.94 -8.56 1.24
CA LEU A 108 -2.23 -8.85 -0.01
C LEU A 108 -2.52 -7.82 -1.10
N CYS A 109 -3.78 -7.41 -1.28
CA CYS A 109 -4.14 -6.31 -2.18
C CYS A 109 -3.41 -5.01 -1.81
N GLU A 110 -3.30 -4.69 -0.52
CA GLU A 110 -2.56 -3.52 -0.06
C GLU A 110 -1.06 -3.63 -0.38
N LEU A 111 -0.43 -4.78 -0.14
CA LEU A 111 0.99 -4.96 -0.48
C LEU A 111 1.23 -4.73 -1.98
N ILE A 112 0.36 -5.24 -2.85
CA ILE A 112 0.46 -5.05 -4.30
C ILE A 112 0.21 -3.57 -4.66
N GLU A 113 -0.75 -2.92 -4.01
CA GLU A 113 -1.00 -1.48 -4.17
C GLU A 113 0.25 -0.66 -3.86
N ARG A 114 0.94 -0.97 -2.75
CA ARG A 114 2.17 -0.27 -2.33
C ARG A 114 3.35 -0.59 -3.24
N ASP A 115 3.43 -1.80 -3.77
CA ASP A 115 4.41 -2.16 -4.79
C ASP A 115 4.21 -1.29 -6.04
N VAL A 116 3.01 -1.27 -6.64
CA VAL A 116 2.70 -0.43 -7.80
C VAL A 116 2.93 1.06 -7.51
N THR A 117 2.55 1.52 -6.32
CA THR A 117 2.78 2.90 -5.87
C THR A 117 4.27 3.25 -5.87
N SER A 118 5.13 2.32 -5.46
CA SER A 118 6.59 2.51 -5.40
C SER A 118 7.17 2.87 -6.77
N TYR A 119 6.74 2.17 -7.83
CA TYR A 119 7.14 2.47 -9.20
C TYR A 119 6.58 3.80 -9.70
N GLN A 120 5.33 4.13 -9.33
CA GLN A 120 4.71 5.40 -9.72
C GLN A 120 5.40 6.63 -9.09
N TYR A 121 6.06 6.48 -7.93
CA TYR A 121 6.88 7.56 -7.37
C TYR A 121 8.15 7.83 -8.19
N ILE A 122 8.70 6.82 -8.87
CA ILE A 122 9.94 6.93 -9.65
C ILE A 122 9.63 7.36 -11.08
N ASN A 123 8.72 6.66 -11.76
CA ASN A 123 8.39 6.89 -13.16
C ASN A 123 6.86 6.92 -13.34
N PRO A 124 6.20 8.05 -13.03
CA PRO A 124 4.75 8.16 -13.08
C PRO A 124 4.24 7.98 -14.51
N SER A 125 3.34 7.03 -14.71
CA SER A 125 2.70 6.78 -15.99
C SER A 125 1.28 6.28 -15.76
N SER A 126 0.31 7.14 -16.05
CA SER A 126 -1.11 6.84 -15.86
C SER A 126 -1.98 7.53 -16.91
N TYR A 127 -3.17 6.97 -17.12
CA TYR A 127 -4.20 7.48 -18.00
C TYR A 127 -5.26 8.19 -17.17
N TYR A 128 -5.69 9.37 -17.61
CA TYR A 128 -6.88 10.02 -17.09
C TYR A 128 -8.12 9.16 -17.40
N VAL A 129 -8.95 8.96 -16.39
CA VAL A 129 -10.21 8.22 -16.52
C VAL A 129 -11.35 9.19 -16.23
N PRO A 130 -12.17 9.55 -17.24
CA PRO A 130 -13.32 10.41 -17.04
C PRO A 130 -14.30 9.75 -16.06
N VAL A 131 -14.70 10.53 -15.04
CA VAL A 131 -15.68 10.10 -14.03
C VAL A 131 -16.69 11.20 -13.69
N GLN A 132 -16.71 12.30 -14.45
CA GLN A 132 -17.60 13.43 -14.18
C GLN A 132 -19.08 13.02 -14.31
N PRO A 133 -20.02 13.78 -13.71
CA PRO A 133 -21.44 13.57 -13.95
C PRO A 133 -21.74 13.44 -15.46
N ASP A 134 -22.67 12.56 -15.80
CA ASP A 134 -23.04 12.17 -17.18
C ASP A 134 -22.01 11.33 -17.95
N THR A 135 -20.87 10.94 -17.34
CA THR A 135 -19.94 9.99 -17.97
C THR A 135 -20.55 8.59 -18.02
N VAL A 136 -20.67 8.03 -19.23
CA VAL A 136 -21.18 6.69 -19.46
C VAL A 136 -20.15 5.62 -19.06
N GLY A 137 -20.62 4.51 -18.50
CA GLY A 137 -19.78 3.34 -18.16
C GLY A 137 -19.10 3.43 -16.77
N VAL A 138 -19.39 4.47 -16.00
CA VAL A 138 -18.92 4.58 -14.61
C VAL A 138 -19.84 3.73 -13.70
N PRO A 139 -19.30 2.85 -12.84
CA PRO A 139 -20.10 2.09 -11.88
C PRO A 139 -20.90 2.99 -10.93
N GLU A 140 -22.09 2.55 -10.55
CA GLU A 140 -23.04 3.35 -9.74
C GLU A 140 -22.43 3.85 -8.43
N ASP A 141 -21.71 2.98 -7.70
CA ASP A 141 -21.05 3.34 -6.44
C ASP A 141 -19.95 4.40 -6.63
N VAL A 142 -19.24 4.37 -7.76
CA VAL A 142 -18.23 5.38 -8.11
C VAL A 142 -18.91 6.69 -8.45
N ALA A 143 -19.95 6.66 -9.27
CA ALA A 143 -20.73 7.83 -9.66
C ALA A 143 -21.33 8.53 -8.43
N ALA A 144 -21.90 7.77 -7.49
CA ALA A 144 -22.46 8.31 -6.25
C ALA A 144 -21.42 9.05 -5.38
N LEU A 145 -20.17 8.55 -5.32
CA LEU A 145 -19.09 9.26 -4.64
C LEU A 145 -18.70 10.54 -5.38
N VAL A 146 -18.60 10.51 -6.71
CA VAL A 146 -18.28 11.69 -7.52
C VAL A 146 -19.34 12.77 -7.34
N GLU A 147 -20.63 12.43 -7.42
CA GLU A 147 -21.73 13.37 -7.23
C GLU A 147 -21.67 14.07 -5.87
N ARG A 148 -21.36 13.32 -4.80
CA ARG A 148 -21.20 13.89 -3.45
C ARG A 148 -20.02 14.86 -3.37
N ILE A 149 -18.92 14.57 -4.05
CA ILE A 149 -17.74 15.45 -4.09
C ILE A 149 -18.06 16.72 -4.87
N VAL A 150 -18.69 16.60 -6.04
CA VAL A 150 -19.09 17.74 -6.89
C VAL A 150 -20.12 18.62 -6.17
N ALA A 151 -21.10 18.02 -5.48
CA ALA A 151 -22.08 18.76 -4.67
C ALA A 151 -21.44 19.54 -3.50
N ALA A 152 -20.21 19.19 -3.10
CA ALA A 152 -19.42 19.90 -2.11
C ALA A 152 -18.50 20.99 -2.72
N ASP A 153 -18.71 21.36 -4.00
CA ASP A 153 -17.89 22.32 -4.77
C ASP A 153 -16.42 21.90 -4.97
N LEU A 154 -16.18 20.59 -4.97
CA LEU A 154 -14.86 19.99 -5.21
C LEU A 154 -14.83 19.30 -6.58
N THR A 155 -13.63 19.19 -7.14
CA THR A 155 -13.38 18.41 -8.35
C THR A 155 -12.74 17.08 -7.98
N VAL A 156 -13.08 16.01 -8.68
CA VAL A 156 -12.39 14.72 -8.59
C VAL A 156 -11.78 14.33 -9.93
N THR A 157 -10.54 13.88 -9.90
CA THR A 157 -9.87 13.25 -11.05
C THR A 157 -9.47 11.84 -10.67
N LEU A 158 -9.70 10.90 -11.59
CA LEU A 158 -9.27 9.52 -11.45
C LEU A 158 -8.21 9.21 -12.51
N ARG A 159 -7.13 8.54 -12.11
CA ARG A 159 -6.07 8.09 -13.02
C ARG A 159 -5.81 6.61 -12.84
N TYR A 160 -5.77 5.86 -13.93
CA TYR A 160 -5.41 4.45 -13.94
C TYR A 160 -3.95 4.27 -14.32
N ALA A 161 -3.18 3.51 -13.54
CA ALA A 161 -1.80 3.16 -13.88
C ALA A 161 -1.70 1.67 -14.23
N PRO A 162 -1.33 1.31 -15.48
CA PRO A 162 -1.02 -0.06 -15.82
C PRO A 162 0.12 -0.59 -14.96
N ASN A 163 0.03 -1.86 -14.58
CA ASN A 163 1.01 -2.56 -13.76
C ASN A 163 1.17 -3.99 -14.25
N GLU A 164 2.27 -4.63 -13.84
CA GLU A 164 2.63 -5.98 -14.28
C GLU A 164 1.66 -7.07 -13.82
N TYR A 165 0.88 -6.80 -12.76
CA TYR A 165 -0.10 -7.75 -12.25
C TYR A 165 -1.42 -7.72 -13.04
N GLU A 166 -1.58 -6.76 -13.97
CA GLU A 166 -2.83 -6.54 -14.72
C GLU A 166 -4.03 -6.38 -13.78
N LEU A 167 -3.81 -5.62 -12.70
CA LEU A 167 -4.83 -5.32 -11.69
C LEU A 167 -5.30 -3.87 -11.82
N PRO A 168 -6.58 -3.58 -11.55
CA PRO A 168 -7.09 -2.22 -11.46
C PRO A 168 -6.38 -1.48 -10.33
N TYR A 169 -5.50 -0.54 -10.68
CA TYR A 169 -4.86 0.39 -9.76
C TYR A 169 -5.26 1.82 -10.14
N PHE A 170 -5.93 2.51 -9.24
CA PHE A 170 -6.35 3.88 -9.43
C PHE A 170 -5.67 4.83 -8.45
N GLN A 171 -5.39 6.03 -8.94
CA GLN A 171 -5.04 7.20 -8.16
C GLN A 171 -6.21 8.18 -8.26
N ALA A 172 -6.81 8.53 -7.13
CA ALA A 172 -7.86 9.54 -7.08
C ALA A 172 -7.28 10.82 -6.46
N HIS A 173 -7.69 11.96 -7.02
CA HIS A 173 -7.34 13.27 -6.49
C HIS A 173 -8.61 14.09 -6.32
N ILE A 174 -8.81 14.65 -5.13
CA ILE A 174 -9.88 15.62 -4.85
C ILE A 174 -9.24 16.99 -4.77
N LEU A 175 -9.73 17.92 -5.60
CA LEU A 175 -9.15 19.23 -5.80
C LEU A 175 -10.12 20.32 -5.39
N GLU A 176 -9.58 21.31 -4.71
CA GLU A 176 -10.21 22.61 -4.50
C GLU A 176 -10.24 23.40 -5.81
N GLN A 177 -11.15 24.37 -5.92
CA GLN A 177 -11.18 25.28 -7.07
C GLN A 177 -9.94 26.18 -7.14
N GLN A 178 -9.32 26.46 -5.98
CA GLN A 178 -8.21 27.40 -5.83
C GLN A 178 -6.96 26.73 -5.28
N ASP A 179 -5.80 27.02 -5.86
CA ASP A 179 -4.51 26.43 -5.47
C ASP A 179 -3.98 26.90 -4.11
N PHE A 180 -4.49 28.02 -3.62
CA PHE A 180 -4.09 28.56 -2.32
C PHE A 180 -4.94 28.03 -1.17
N ALA A 181 -5.91 27.15 -1.42
CA ALA A 181 -6.64 26.48 -0.35
C ALA A 181 -5.66 25.71 0.56
N PRO A 182 -5.88 25.65 1.88
CA PRO A 182 -5.00 24.93 2.81
C PRO A 182 -4.79 23.45 2.42
N ILE A 183 -5.85 22.84 1.86
CA ILE A 183 -5.84 21.47 1.34
C ILE A 183 -6.23 21.53 -0.14
N ALA A 184 -5.35 22.07 -0.98
CA ALA A 184 -5.63 22.28 -2.39
C ALA A 184 -5.87 20.98 -3.18
N ILE A 185 -5.14 19.91 -2.83
CA ILE A 185 -5.25 18.59 -3.46
C ILE A 185 -5.11 17.54 -2.35
N SER A 186 -6.06 16.62 -2.25
CA SER A 186 -5.92 15.38 -1.48
C SER A 186 -5.85 14.20 -2.43
N THR A 187 -5.14 13.16 -2.04
CA THR A 187 -4.86 11.99 -2.89
C THR A 187 -5.18 10.71 -2.14
N GLY A 188 -5.61 9.71 -2.89
CA GLY A 188 -5.81 8.34 -2.42
C GLY A 188 -5.48 7.37 -3.55
N VAL A 189 -5.19 6.13 -3.19
CA VAL A 189 -4.90 5.04 -4.12
C VAL A 189 -5.81 3.87 -3.82
N GLY A 190 -5.99 3.01 -4.81
CA GLY A 190 -6.84 1.85 -4.65
C GLY A 190 -6.39 0.76 -5.60
N LEU A 191 -6.23 -0.45 -5.06
CA LEU A 191 -6.07 -1.66 -5.84
C LEU A 191 -7.03 -2.75 -5.37
N HIS A 192 -7.72 -3.36 -6.33
CA HIS A 192 -8.60 -4.50 -6.08
C HIS A 192 -8.82 -5.28 -7.37
N LEU A 193 -9.20 -6.56 -7.27
CA LEU A 193 -9.52 -7.40 -8.44
C LEU A 193 -10.72 -6.88 -9.25
N ASP A 194 -11.64 -6.22 -8.56
CA ASP A 194 -12.78 -5.52 -9.15
C ASP A 194 -12.45 -4.03 -9.37
N VAL A 195 -12.70 -3.57 -10.58
CA VAL A 195 -12.40 -2.20 -11.03
C VAL A 195 -13.22 -1.14 -10.27
N GLY A 196 -14.48 -1.43 -9.93
CA GLY A 196 -15.36 -0.52 -9.21
C GLY A 196 -14.90 -0.36 -7.77
N ILE A 197 -14.61 -1.47 -7.08
CA ILE A 197 -14.07 -1.48 -5.72
C ILE A 197 -12.73 -0.74 -5.67
N SER A 198 -11.84 -0.96 -6.66
CA SER A 198 -10.55 -0.26 -6.75
C SER A 198 -10.74 1.27 -6.84
N ALA A 199 -11.65 1.74 -7.70
CA ALA A 199 -11.96 3.16 -7.82
C ALA A 199 -12.62 3.75 -6.56
N VAL A 200 -13.56 3.02 -5.95
CA VAL A 200 -14.20 3.40 -4.67
C VAL A 200 -13.16 3.55 -3.56
N ARG A 201 -12.21 2.61 -3.45
CA ARG A 201 -11.09 2.69 -2.48
C ARG A 201 -10.25 3.94 -2.70
N ALA A 202 -9.81 4.19 -3.93
CA ALA A 202 -8.99 5.36 -4.25
C ALA A 202 -9.69 6.68 -3.89
N ILE A 203 -10.96 6.84 -4.28
CA ILE A 203 -11.75 8.05 -4.00
C ILE A 203 -11.99 8.20 -2.49
N SER A 204 -12.29 7.10 -1.79
CA SER A 204 -12.52 7.11 -0.35
C SER A 204 -11.25 7.45 0.44
N GLU A 205 -10.08 6.93 0.04
CA GLU A 205 -8.80 7.28 0.66
C GLU A 205 -8.45 8.76 0.39
N ALA A 206 -8.77 9.29 -0.79
CA ALA A 206 -8.58 10.72 -1.09
C ALA A 206 -9.47 11.62 -0.20
N ALA A 207 -10.68 11.19 0.11
CA ALA A 207 -11.57 11.88 1.04
C ALA A 207 -11.07 11.73 2.49
N GLN A 208 -10.62 10.55 2.91
CA GLN A 208 -10.08 10.30 4.26
C GLN A 208 -8.80 11.11 4.50
N SER A 209 -7.90 11.18 3.51
CA SER A 209 -6.67 11.97 3.64
C SER A 209 -6.99 13.45 3.84
N ARG A 210 -7.99 13.99 3.11
CA ARG A 210 -8.51 15.34 3.32
C ARG A 210 -9.08 15.55 4.74
N LEU A 211 -9.90 14.63 5.24
CA LEU A 211 -10.49 14.72 6.57
C LEU A 211 -9.42 14.74 7.68
N THR A 212 -8.34 13.99 7.47
CA THR A 212 -7.20 13.96 8.40
C THR A 212 -6.53 15.33 8.54
N PHE A 213 -6.40 16.07 7.43
CA PHE A 213 -5.92 17.46 7.47
C PHE A 213 -6.91 18.40 8.17
N ILE A 214 -8.22 18.27 7.91
CA ILE A 214 -9.25 19.12 8.51
C ILE A 214 -9.33 18.93 10.03
N HIS A 215 -9.28 17.68 10.49
CA HIS A 215 -9.35 17.36 11.91
C HIS A 215 -8.06 17.68 12.67
N GLY A 216 -6.99 18.12 11.98
CA GLY A 216 -5.71 18.44 12.60
C GLY A 216 -5.04 17.25 13.29
N GLY A 217 -5.47 16.02 12.97
CA GLY A 217 -5.18 14.81 13.74
C GLY A 217 -3.87 14.12 13.40
N ARG A 218 -3.03 14.71 12.55
CA ARG A 218 -1.67 14.21 12.25
C ARG A 218 -0.63 15.30 12.42
N ASP A 219 0.46 14.95 13.09
CA ASP A 219 1.66 15.78 13.26
C ASP A 219 2.33 16.12 11.91
N ASP A 220 2.02 15.37 10.85
CA ASP A 220 2.48 15.56 9.46
C ASP A 220 2.14 16.95 8.88
N ILE A 221 1.14 17.65 9.45
CA ILE A 221 0.78 19.02 9.06
C ILE A 221 1.93 19.98 9.35
N ILE A 222 2.66 19.76 10.45
CA ILE A 222 3.85 20.55 10.83
C ILE A 222 5.00 20.27 9.85
N ASP A 223 5.14 19.00 9.43
CA ASP A 223 6.19 18.55 8.51
C ASP A 223 5.99 19.03 7.05
N ARG A 224 4.76 19.39 6.67
CA ARG A 224 4.48 20.02 5.37
C ARG A 224 5.02 21.44 5.29
N TYR A 225 4.93 22.22 6.36
CA TYR A 225 5.43 23.60 6.38
C TYR A 225 6.96 23.63 6.37
N SER A 226 7.62 22.76 7.14
CA SER A 226 9.09 22.67 7.21
C SER A 226 9.74 22.33 5.86
N LYS A 227 9.08 21.51 5.02
CA LYS A 227 9.58 21.09 3.69
C LYS A 227 9.82 22.24 2.72
N PHE A 228 9.12 23.36 2.86
CA PHE A 228 9.25 24.51 1.96
C PHE A 228 9.94 25.72 2.58
N GLU A 229 10.22 25.73 3.89
CA GLU A 229 10.89 26.85 4.57
C GLU A 229 12.26 27.20 3.95
N GLY A 230 13.01 26.19 3.49
CA GLY A 230 14.29 26.36 2.79
C GLY A 230 14.18 26.69 1.29
N LEU A 231 12.97 26.72 0.73
CA LEU A 231 12.69 26.82 -0.70
C LEU A 231 11.77 28.01 -1.03
N ASP A 232 11.96 29.19 -0.41
CA ASP A 232 11.07 30.36 -0.65
C ASP A 232 9.64 30.18 -0.08
N GLY A 233 9.47 29.27 0.88
CA GLY A 233 8.26 29.10 1.69
C GLY A 233 7.00 28.86 0.86
N ARG A 234 5.98 29.68 1.11
CA ARG A 234 4.66 29.56 0.49
C ARG A 234 4.69 29.65 -1.04
N ALA A 235 5.64 30.39 -1.62
CA ALA A 235 5.72 30.53 -3.07
C ALA A 235 6.13 29.21 -3.75
N ALA A 236 7.07 28.45 -3.19
CA ALA A 236 7.39 27.11 -3.70
C ALA A 236 6.27 26.11 -3.47
N GLU A 237 5.58 26.19 -2.32
CA GLU A 237 4.42 25.34 -2.09
C GLU A 237 3.35 25.55 -3.17
N LEU A 238 3.00 26.80 -3.49
CA LEU A 238 2.03 27.11 -4.54
C LEU A 238 2.50 26.64 -5.93
N ARG A 239 3.79 26.77 -6.24
CA ARG A 239 4.37 26.23 -7.49
C ARG A 239 4.25 24.70 -7.53
N ALA A 240 4.54 24.01 -6.43
CA ALA A 240 4.41 22.57 -6.33
C ALA A 240 2.95 22.11 -6.49
N VAL A 241 2.00 22.82 -5.85
CA VAL A 241 0.55 22.56 -6.00
C VAL A 241 0.12 22.75 -7.45
N ALA A 242 0.51 23.84 -8.11
CA ALA A 242 0.16 24.09 -9.51
C ALA A 242 0.72 23.02 -10.46
N ILE A 243 1.96 22.58 -10.25
CA ILE A 243 2.56 21.47 -11.01
C ILE A 243 1.79 20.17 -10.77
N SER A 244 1.47 19.85 -9.52
CA SER A 244 0.69 18.66 -9.17
C SER A 244 -0.70 18.70 -9.80
N ARG A 245 -1.41 19.83 -9.73
CA ARG A 245 -2.72 20.02 -10.39
C ARG A 245 -2.58 19.73 -11.88
N SER A 246 -1.66 20.41 -12.55
CA SER A 246 -1.46 20.24 -13.99
C SER A 246 -1.21 18.79 -14.39
N ARG A 247 -0.47 18.03 -13.58
CA ARG A 247 -0.19 16.61 -13.84
C ARG A 247 -1.43 15.74 -13.63
N VAL A 248 -2.15 15.92 -12.52
CA VAL A 248 -3.27 15.04 -12.19
C VAL A 248 -4.48 15.29 -13.09
N THR A 249 -4.65 16.54 -13.56
CA THR A 249 -5.70 16.92 -14.51
C THR A 249 -5.29 16.73 -15.98
N ASP A 250 -4.08 16.26 -16.29
CA ASP A 250 -3.63 16.07 -17.66
C ASP A 250 -4.43 14.96 -18.35
N GLN A 251 -5.11 15.30 -19.45
CA GLN A 251 -5.96 14.41 -20.24
C GLN A 251 -5.28 13.94 -21.53
N ALA A 252 -4.01 14.28 -21.78
CA ALA A 252 -3.29 13.90 -23.01
C ALA A 252 -3.27 12.38 -23.24
N ARG A 253 -3.22 11.61 -22.16
CA ARG A 253 -3.45 10.16 -22.15
C ARG A 253 -4.75 9.88 -21.39
N SER A 254 -5.80 9.50 -22.10
CA SER A 254 -7.10 9.19 -21.52
C SER A 254 -7.58 7.79 -21.88
N MET A 255 -8.33 7.16 -20.99
CA MET A 255 -8.98 5.87 -21.23
C MET A 255 -10.35 5.83 -20.57
N SER A 256 -11.34 5.20 -21.19
CA SER A 256 -12.67 5.05 -20.58
C SER A 256 -12.63 4.05 -19.43
N PHE A 257 -13.60 4.17 -18.50
CA PHE A 257 -13.74 3.22 -17.40
C PHE A 257 -13.95 1.78 -17.91
N ASP A 258 -14.78 1.60 -18.94
CA ASP A 258 -15.02 0.30 -19.59
C ASP A 258 -13.74 -0.33 -20.18
N SER A 259 -12.84 0.50 -20.73
CA SER A 259 -11.56 0.02 -21.27
C SER A 259 -10.62 -0.46 -20.15
N VAL A 260 -10.61 0.21 -18.99
CA VAL A 260 -9.92 -0.28 -17.79
C VAL A 260 -10.53 -1.60 -17.34
N SER A 261 -11.86 -1.64 -17.19
CA SER A 261 -12.62 -2.81 -16.74
C SER A 261 -12.35 -4.04 -17.59
N THR A 262 -12.46 -3.91 -18.92
CA THR A 262 -12.24 -5.00 -19.88
C THR A 262 -10.83 -5.59 -19.77
N THR A 263 -9.84 -4.76 -19.42
CA THR A 263 -8.43 -5.17 -19.40
C THR A 263 -8.01 -5.75 -18.06
N THR A 264 -8.67 -5.36 -16.97
CA THR A 264 -8.15 -5.59 -15.61
C THR A 264 -9.16 -6.13 -14.61
N SER A 265 -10.46 -6.08 -14.88
CA SER A 265 -11.46 -6.59 -13.93
C SER A 265 -11.50 -8.11 -13.95
N HIS A 266 -11.48 -8.72 -12.78
CA HIS A 266 -11.56 -10.17 -12.61
C HIS A 266 -12.76 -10.54 -11.74
N MET A 267 -13.56 -11.49 -12.22
CA MET A 267 -14.66 -12.03 -11.44
C MET A 267 -14.17 -13.15 -10.54
N THR A 268 -14.53 -13.10 -9.26
CA THR A 268 -14.21 -14.09 -8.25
C THR A 268 -15.47 -14.52 -7.55
N GLU A 269 -15.67 -15.82 -7.36
CA GLU A 269 -16.88 -16.38 -6.72
C GLU A 269 -16.71 -16.52 -5.20
N SER A 270 -15.47 -16.52 -4.72
CA SER A 270 -15.13 -16.63 -3.30
C SER A 270 -13.80 -15.91 -2.96
N ILE A 271 -13.51 -15.79 -1.66
CA ILE A 271 -12.23 -15.25 -1.16
C ILE A 271 -11.06 -16.17 -1.56
N ASP A 272 -11.27 -17.49 -1.54
CA ASP A 272 -10.24 -18.45 -1.93
C ASP A 272 -9.90 -18.34 -3.42
N ASP A 273 -10.92 -18.12 -4.28
CA ASP A 273 -10.69 -17.88 -5.71
C ASP A 273 -9.92 -16.58 -5.94
N ALA A 274 -10.25 -15.52 -5.18
CA ALA A 274 -9.55 -14.25 -5.23
C ALA A 274 -8.07 -14.39 -4.81
N LEU A 275 -7.80 -15.09 -3.70
CA LEU A 275 -6.45 -15.39 -3.24
C LEU A 275 -5.67 -16.25 -4.25
N GLY A 276 -6.32 -17.26 -4.83
CA GLY A 276 -5.72 -18.10 -5.87
C GLY A 276 -5.35 -17.31 -7.13
N LEU A 277 -6.21 -16.38 -7.55
CA LEU A 277 -5.92 -15.50 -8.69
C LEU A 277 -4.76 -14.53 -8.40
N LEU A 278 -4.70 -13.95 -7.20
CA LEU A 278 -3.57 -13.10 -6.80
C LEU A 278 -2.27 -13.89 -6.75
N ARG A 279 -2.28 -15.13 -6.23
CA ARG A 279 -1.12 -16.03 -6.28
C ARG A 279 -0.61 -16.23 -7.70
N ASP A 280 -1.51 -16.54 -8.63
CA ASP A 280 -1.13 -16.81 -10.00
C ASP A 280 -0.57 -15.56 -10.71
N LYS A 281 -1.12 -14.37 -10.40
CA LYS A 281 -0.59 -13.08 -10.87
C LYS A 281 0.78 -12.76 -10.30
N LEU A 282 0.97 -12.93 -8.99
CA LEU A 282 2.26 -12.74 -8.31
C LEU A 282 3.33 -13.71 -8.82
N GLY A 283 2.96 -14.98 -9.03
CA GLY A 283 3.86 -16.01 -9.54
C GLY A 283 4.41 -15.70 -10.94
N ARG A 284 3.61 -15.07 -11.82
CA ARG A 284 4.08 -14.59 -13.14
C ARG A 284 5.15 -13.49 -13.03
N SER A 285 5.18 -12.78 -11.92
CA SER A 285 6.17 -11.75 -11.57
C SER A 285 7.33 -12.27 -10.72
N GLY A 286 7.41 -13.59 -10.50
CA GLY A 286 8.46 -14.22 -9.67
C GLY A 286 8.29 -14.04 -8.17
N ILE A 287 7.09 -13.67 -7.70
CA ILE A 287 6.74 -13.59 -6.28
C ILE A 287 5.99 -14.86 -5.91
N GLU A 288 6.69 -15.79 -5.26
CA GLU A 288 6.23 -17.17 -5.12
C GLU A 288 5.60 -17.50 -3.76
N ARG A 289 5.93 -16.73 -2.72
CA ARG A 289 5.48 -17.01 -1.34
C ARG A 289 4.81 -15.79 -0.72
N VAL A 290 3.73 -16.05 0.02
CA VAL A 290 3.05 -15.03 0.81
C VAL A 290 2.84 -15.58 2.21
N TYR A 291 3.39 -14.89 3.20
CA TYR A 291 3.32 -15.27 4.61
C TYR A 291 2.27 -14.45 5.33
N ARG A 292 1.71 -15.05 6.37
CA ARG A 292 0.74 -14.45 7.25
C ARG A 292 1.07 -14.72 8.70
N TYR A 293 1.01 -13.67 9.51
CA TYR A 293 0.95 -13.78 10.95
C TYR A 293 -0.43 -13.34 11.43
N VAL A 294 -1.11 -14.17 12.23
CA VAL A 294 -2.43 -13.81 12.81
C VAL A 294 -2.18 -13.10 14.14
N LEU A 295 -2.55 -11.82 14.20
CA LEU A 295 -2.35 -10.94 15.37
C LEU A 295 -3.51 -11.03 16.36
N SER A 296 -4.72 -11.28 15.88
CA SER A 296 -5.91 -11.45 16.71
C SER A 296 -5.95 -12.85 17.34
N PRO A 297 -6.31 -12.97 18.63
CA PRO A 297 -6.59 -14.27 19.22
C PRO A 297 -7.90 -14.87 18.65
N PRO A 298 -8.06 -16.21 18.69
CA PRO A 298 -9.18 -16.90 18.03
C PRO A 298 -10.56 -16.64 18.65
N ASP A 299 -10.63 -16.06 19.85
CA ASP A 299 -11.85 -15.74 20.58
C ASP A 299 -12.44 -14.35 20.24
N VAL A 300 -11.74 -13.55 19.42
CA VAL A 300 -12.20 -12.24 18.96
C VAL A 300 -12.98 -12.39 17.65
N PRO A 301 -14.13 -11.72 17.48
CA PRO A 301 -15.00 -11.89 16.30
C PRO A 301 -14.46 -11.24 15.01
N LEU A 302 -13.28 -10.62 15.06
CA LEU A 302 -12.62 -9.97 13.92
C LEU A 302 -11.20 -10.51 13.83
N ALA A 303 -10.81 -10.95 12.63
CA ALA A 303 -9.44 -11.34 12.35
C ALA A 303 -8.59 -10.11 12.09
N VAL A 304 -7.39 -10.08 12.67
CA VAL A 304 -6.34 -9.10 12.35
C VAL A 304 -5.09 -9.86 11.99
N VAL A 305 -4.49 -9.52 10.86
CA VAL A 305 -3.34 -10.24 10.30
C VAL A 305 -2.28 -9.26 9.83
N ARG A 306 -1.04 -9.73 9.82
CA ARG A 306 0.01 -9.17 8.97
C ARG A 306 0.22 -10.11 7.78
N VAL A 307 0.19 -9.56 6.57
CA VAL A 307 0.63 -10.22 5.34
C VAL A 307 2.01 -9.72 4.95
N ILE A 308 2.88 -10.63 4.50
CA ILE A 308 4.23 -10.34 4.02
C ILE A 308 4.45 -11.12 2.71
N ALA A 309 4.83 -10.44 1.64
CA ALA A 309 5.16 -11.08 0.36
C ALA A 309 6.57 -10.67 -0.07
N PRO A 310 7.60 -11.51 0.16
CA PRO A 310 8.95 -11.22 -0.26
C PRO A 310 9.01 -11.02 -1.77
N GLY A 311 9.61 -9.91 -2.20
CA GLY A 311 9.68 -9.48 -3.59
C GLY A 311 8.80 -8.28 -3.90
N LEU A 312 7.73 -8.00 -3.12
CA LEU A 312 6.97 -6.75 -3.25
C LEU A 312 7.72 -5.56 -2.64
N GLU A 313 7.68 -4.44 -3.35
CA GLU A 313 8.38 -3.20 -3.03
C GLU A 313 7.57 -2.30 -2.09
N HIS A 314 8.26 -1.43 -1.33
CA HIS A 314 7.61 -0.47 -0.43
C HIS A 314 8.39 0.83 -0.31
N PHE A 315 8.50 1.57 -1.40
CA PHE A 315 9.15 2.87 -1.42
C PHE A 315 8.15 4.01 -1.19
N LYS A 316 8.49 4.92 -0.28
CA LYS A 316 7.84 6.22 -0.11
C LYS A 316 8.91 7.31 0.05
N PRO A 317 8.67 8.57 -0.38
CA PRO A 317 9.66 9.66 -0.29
C PRO A 317 10.20 9.97 1.11
N ASP A 318 9.48 9.58 2.16
CA ASP A 318 9.82 9.74 3.57
C ASP A 318 10.22 8.43 4.25
N PHE A 319 10.03 7.28 3.59
CA PHE A 319 10.39 5.96 4.08
C PHE A 319 10.95 5.09 2.95
N HIS A 320 12.27 5.19 2.78
CA HIS A 320 13.00 4.56 1.68
C HIS A 320 13.30 3.07 1.95
N ARG A 321 12.28 2.21 1.91
CA ARG A 321 12.52 0.77 1.77
C ARG A 321 12.62 0.41 0.29
N VAL A 322 13.71 -0.28 -0.06
CA VAL A 322 14.03 -0.61 -1.45
C VAL A 322 14.51 -2.05 -1.52
N GLY A 323 13.79 -2.86 -2.29
CA GLY A 323 14.14 -4.22 -2.64
C GLY A 323 14.83 -4.30 -4.00
N PRO A 324 15.20 -5.53 -4.42
CA PRO A 324 15.96 -5.76 -5.65
C PRO A 324 15.20 -5.35 -6.92
N ARG A 325 13.87 -5.48 -6.98
CA ARG A 325 13.09 -5.22 -8.20
C ARG A 325 13.04 -3.73 -8.50
N LEU A 326 12.82 -2.89 -7.50
CA LEU A 326 12.84 -1.43 -7.67
C LEU A 326 14.26 -0.92 -7.94
N ALA A 327 15.27 -1.47 -7.25
CA ALA A 327 16.67 -1.11 -7.49
C ALA A 327 17.10 -1.42 -8.93
N GLN A 328 16.71 -2.57 -9.46
CA GLN A 328 16.94 -2.95 -10.85
C GLN A 328 16.21 -2.00 -11.80
N PHE A 329 14.91 -1.76 -11.57
CA PHE A 329 14.10 -0.84 -12.38
C PHE A 329 14.73 0.56 -12.50
N VAL A 330 15.19 1.14 -11.38
CA VAL A 330 15.86 2.45 -11.40
C VAL A 330 17.18 2.41 -12.18
N SER A 331 17.89 1.29 -12.14
CA SER A 331 19.17 1.13 -12.87
C SER A 331 18.97 1.02 -14.38
N ASP A 332 17.77 0.63 -14.83
CA ASP A 332 17.43 0.42 -16.24
C ASP A 332 16.81 1.65 -16.93
N LEU A 333 16.51 2.73 -16.18
CA LEU A 333 15.95 4.00 -16.70
C LEU A 333 17.00 4.89 -17.36
#